data_AF-A0A933LQY8-F1
#
_entry.id   AF-A0A933LQY8-F1
#
_cell.length_a   1.000
_cell.length_b   1.000
_cell.length_c   1.000
_cell.angle_alpha   90.00
_cell.angle_beta   90.00
_cell.angle_gamma   90.00
#
_symmetry.space_group_name_H-M   'P 1'
#
loop_
_entity.id
_entity.type
_entity.pdbx_description
1 polymer ?
#
loop_
_entity_poly.entity_id
_entity_poly.type
_entity_poly.pdbx_seq_one_letter_code
_entity_poly.pdbx_strand_id
1 'polypeptide(L)'
;MEVIFLGVKQPVPAIVNAAAQEEPDIIWLSVFSGIHLDAVQTLVSELKKRGMGDIPVLVGGTIPLQDIPELLKAGATNAWIPGTPTEQIVAYVHKLVRGEEAPFRKGTEEVRIGQEKAWLAEDTKIPLKTYYTAEDVSDLNILENLSNPGAYPYTRGIYESLYRDYMWQVRQYTGLGLPEQTNERARYIVEQGGKGRGNVAVLNIVHDQPTQLGFDSDAPEARYDVARVGTAVDCIEDMEVIFQGLDLERIFYNCPSYSMSNAFWAMYVGIARRRGSRRKS
;
A
#
# COMPACT_ATOMS: atom_id res chain seq x y z
N MET A 1 1.31 23.85 -18.21
CA MET A 1 0.72 22.69 -17.52
C MET A 1 0.34 23.15 -16.14
N GLU A 2 -0.96 23.25 -15.91
CA GLU A 2 -1.53 23.49 -14.60
C GLU A 2 -1.94 22.15 -14.02
N VAL A 3 -1.80 21.97 -12.71
CA VAL A 3 -2.14 20.72 -12.02
C VAL A 3 -3.07 21.06 -10.87
N ILE A 4 -4.29 20.54 -10.95
CA ILE A 4 -5.31 20.71 -9.93
C ILE A 4 -5.38 19.43 -9.11
N PHE A 5 -4.85 19.49 -7.90
CA PHE A 5 -4.88 18.36 -6.98
C PHE A 5 -6.10 18.45 -6.08
N LEU A 6 -7.11 17.60 -6.33
CA LEU A 6 -8.35 17.59 -5.57
C LEU A 6 -8.22 16.87 -4.21
N GLY A 7 -7.09 16.25 -3.89
CA GLY A 7 -6.90 15.49 -2.65
C GLY A 7 -7.42 14.05 -2.74
N VAL A 8 -7.39 13.35 -1.60
CA VAL A 8 -7.70 11.92 -1.50
C VAL A 8 -9.20 11.72 -1.23
N LYS A 9 -9.77 10.59 -1.67
CA LYS A 9 -11.17 10.17 -1.42
C LYS A 9 -12.23 11.16 -1.92
N GLN A 10 -11.96 11.85 -3.03
CA GLN A 10 -12.97 12.72 -3.65
C GLN A 10 -14.12 11.89 -4.23
N PRO A 11 -15.38 12.20 -3.90
CA PRO A 11 -16.51 11.52 -4.50
C PRO A 11 -16.60 11.91 -5.98
N VAL A 12 -17.05 10.98 -6.84
CA VAL A 12 -17.16 11.21 -8.30
C VAL A 12 -17.84 12.54 -8.64
N PRO A 13 -18.96 12.96 -8.00
CA PRO A 13 -19.57 14.26 -8.27
C PRO A 13 -18.62 15.46 -8.06
N ALA A 14 -17.71 15.41 -7.08
CA ALA A 14 -16.75 16.48 -6.85
C ALA A 14 -15.72 16.55 -7.98
N ILE A 15 -15.22 15.39 -8.43
CA ILE A 15 -14.28 15.28 -9.57
C ILE A 15 -14.94 15.83 -10.85
N VAL A 16 -16.18 15.43 -11.11
CA VAL A 16 -16.96 15.87 -12.27
C VAL A 16 -17.25 17.38 -12.22
N ASN A 17 -17.57 17.92 -11.04
CA ASN A 17 -17.79 19.36 -10.88
C ASN A 17 -16.51 20.16 -11.10
N ALA A 18 -15.36 19.69 -10.59
CA ALA A 18 -14.08 20.32 -10.84
C ALA A 18 -13.71 20.27 -12.32
N ALA A 19 -13.91 19.12 -12.98
CA ALA A 19 -13.68 19.00 -14.42
C ALA A 19 -14.53 19.97 -15.26
N ALA A 20 -15.78 20.24 -14.83
CA ALA A 20 -16.65 21.20 -15.50
C ALA A 20 -16.24 22.67 -15.27
N GLN A 21 -15.51 22.96 -14.20
CA GLN A 21 -15.05 24.33 -13.89
C GLN A 21 -13.71 24.63 -14.54
N GLU A 22 -12.85 23.62 -14.62
CA GLU A 22 -11.43 23.77 -14.96
C GLU A 22 -11.09 23.25 -16.36
N GLU A 23 -12.03 22.57 -17.03
CA GLU A 23 -11.91 22.04 -18.39
C GLU A 23 -10.57 21.31 -18.66
N PRO A 24 -10.22 20.27 -17.87
CA PRO A 24 -8.89 19.68 -17.91
C PRO A 24 -8.66 18.86 -19.19
N ASP A 25 -7.43 18.93 -19.70
CA ASP A 25 -6.97 18.08 -20.81
C ASP A 25 -6.96 16.58 -20.44
N ILE A 26 -6.76 16.26 -19.16
CA ILE A 26 -6.63 14.90 -18.63
C ILE A 26 -7.17 14.85 -17.20
N ILE A 27 -7.89 13.78 -16.85
CA ILE A 27 -8.21 13.42 -15.46
C ILE A 27 -7.37 12.20 -15.06
N TRP A 28 -6.63 12.30 -13.95
CA TRP A 28 -5.84 11.20 -13.41
C TRP A 28 -6.38 10.70 -12.08
N LEU A 29 -6.74 9.42 -12.02
CA LEU A 29 -7.13 8.73 -10.79
C LEU A 29 -5.97 7.92 -10.22
N SER A 30 -5.64 8.17 -8.95
CA SER A 30 -4.71 7.34 -8.18
C SER A 30 -5.50 6.48 -7.19
N VAL A 31 -5.54 5.17 -7.42
CA VAL A 31 -6.41 4.23 -6.71
C VAL A 31 -5.57 3.14 -6.04
N PHE A 32 -5.63 3.08 -4.71
CA PHE A 32 -4.91 2.10 -3.88
C PHE A 32 -5.83 1.07 -3.22
N SER A 33 -7.11 1.08 -3.57
CA SER A 33 -8.16 0.19 -3.07
C SER A 33 -8.75 -0.62 -4.23
N GLY A 34 -9.31 -1.79 -3.95
CA GLY A 34 -9.90 -2.67 -4.98
C GLY A 34 -11.18 -2.14 -5.65
N ILE A 35 -11.46 -0.83 -5.59
CA ILE A 35 -12.64 -0.19 -6.18
C ILE A 35 -12.34 0.48 -7.54
N HIS A 36 -11.14 0.30 -8.09
CA HIS A 36 -10.70 0.98 -9.32
C HIS A 36 -11.66 0.80 -10.49
N LEU A 37 -12.24 -0.40 -10.67
CA LEU A 37 -13.22 -0.64 -11.72
C LEU A 37 -14.50 0.19 -11.54
N ASP A 38 -15.10 0.13 -10.35
CA ASP A 38 -16.34 0.84 -10.03
C ASP A 38 -16.14 2.37 -10.08
N ALA A 39 -15.03 2.85 -9.53
CA ALA A 39 -14.69 4.27 -9.52
C ALA A 39 -14.52 4.81 -10.95
N VAL A 40 -13.80 4.09 -11.81
CA VAL A 40 -13.57 4.49 -13.21
C VAL A 40 -14.87 4.40 -14.01
N GLN A 41 -15.62 3.31 -13.88
CA GLN A 41 -16.88 3.12 -14.59
C GLN A 41 -17.89 4.22 -14.23
N THR A 42 -18.01 4.53 -12.93
CA THR A 42 -18.90 5.59 -12.43
C THR A 42 -18.44 6.96 -12.91
N LEU A 43 -17.14 7.28 -12.80
CA LEU A 43 -16.60 8.55 -13.27
C LEU A 43 -16.83 8.76 -14.77
N VAL A 44 -16.45 7.79 -15.60
CA VAL A 44 -16.60 7.88 -17.06
C VAL A 44 -18.07 8.01 -17.45
N SER A 45 -18.96 7.26 -16.80
CA SER A 45 -20.41 7.38 -17.01
C SER A 45 -20.91 8.79 -16.69
N GLU A 46 -20.52 9.37 -15.54
CA GLU A 46 -20.95 10.72 -15.15
C GLU A 46 -20.36 11.82 -16.03
N LEU A 47 -19.09 11.69 -16.45
CA LEU A 47 -18.48 12.60 -17.42
C LEU A 47 -19.23 12.58 -18.75
N LYS A 48 -19.57 11.39 -19.27
CA LYS A 48 -20.38 11.24 -20.49
C LYS A 48 -21.75 11.89 -20.37
N LYS A 49 -22.45 11.69 -19.24
CA LYS A 49 -23.76 12.33 -18.99
C LYS A 49 -23.71 13.86 -19.03
N ARG A 50 -22.55 14.45 -18.71
CA ARG A 50 -22.33 15.90 -18.73
C ARG A 50 -21.67 16.42 -20.02
N GLY A 51 -21.55 15.58 -21.05
CA GLY A 51 -20.92 15.97 -22.32
C GLY A 51 -19.40 16.09 -22.27
N MET A 52 -18.76 15.61 -21.20
CA MET A 52 -17.31 15.60 -20.99
C MET A 52 -16.69 14.22 -21.25
N GLY A 53 -17.35 13.40 -22.07
CA GLY A 53 -16.97 12.01 -22.32
C GLY A 53 -15.65 11.84 -23.08
N ASP A 54 -15.16 12.91 -23.72
CA ASP A 54 -13.93 12.91 -24.50
C ASP A 54 -12.68 13.21 -23.66
N ILE A 55 -12.84 13.64 -22.40
CA ILE A 55 -11.72 13.89 -21.49
C ILE A 55 -11.04 12.55 -21.18
N PRO A 56 -9.75 12.37 -21.52
CA PRO A 56 -9.01 11.16 -21.20
C PRO A 56 -8.95 10.90 -19.69
N VAL A 57 -9.32 9.69 -19.29
CA VAL A 57 -9.24 9.23 -17.90
C VAL A 57 -8.08 8.26 -17.74
N LEU A 58 -7.05 8.69 -17.02
CA LEU A 58 -5.86 7.92 -16.70
C LEU A 58 -5.98 7.32 -15.31
N VAL A 59 -5.45 6.10 -15.11
CA VAL A 59 -5.54 5.37 -13.84
C VAL A 59 -4.15 4.91 -13.40
N GLY A 60 -3.81 5.12 -12.14
CA GLY A 60 -2.60 4.60 -11.50
C GLY A 60 -2.88 4.10 -10.09
N GLY A 61 -1.87 3.52 -9.45
CA GLY A 61 -1.96 2.96 -8.10
C GLY A 61 -1.80 1.43 -8.10
N THR A 62 -2.35 0.75 -7.09
CA THR A 62 -2.19 -0.70 -6.94
C THR A 62 -3.28 -1.45 -7.69
N ILE A 63 -3.13 -1.56 -9.01
CA ILE A 63 -4.10 -2.20 -9.90
C ILE A 63 -3.65 -3.65 -10.20
N PRO A 64 -4.50 -4.67 -9.98
CA PRO A 64 -4.21 -6.02 -10.43
C PRO A 64 -4.06 -6.07 -11.96
N LEU A 65 -3.00 -6.73 -12.47
CA LEU A 65 -2.72 -6.82 -13.91
C LEU A 65 -3.92 -7.33 -14.73
N GLN A 66 -4.69 -8.26 -14.16
CA GLN A 66 -5.87 -8.85 -14.80
C GLN A 66 -7.06 -7.88 -14.94
N ASP A 67 -7.07 -6.77 -14.20
CA ASP A 67 -8.17 -5.80 -14.21
C ASP A 67 -7.93 -4.67 -15.24
N ILE A 68 -6.71 -4.54 -15.77
CA ILE A 68 -6.36 -3.53 -16.78
C ILE A 68 -7.27 -3.63 -18.02
N PRO A 69 -7.51 -4.81 -18.63
CA PRO A 69 -8.43 -4.91 -19.77
C PRO A 69 -9.85 -4.44 -19.45
N GLU A 70 -10.34 -4.70 -18.23
CA GLU A 70 -11.67 -4.29 -17.80
C GLU A 70 -11.74 -2.77 -17.53
N LEU A 71 -10.67 -2.17 -17.01
CA LEU A 71 -10.55 -0.71 -16.88
C LEU A 71 -10.61 -0.01 -18.24
N LEU A 72 -9.92 -0.53 -19.24
CA LEU A 72 -9.95 0.01 -20.60
C LEU A 72 -11.36 -0.13 -21.21
N LYS A 73 -12.03 -1.27 -21.02
CA LYS A 73 -13.44 -1.45 -21.43
C LYS A 73 -14.40 -0.50 -20.70
N ALA A 74 -14.14 -0.22 -19.42
CA ALA A 74 -14.91 0.74 -18.63
C ALA A 74 -14.72 2.20 -19.08
N GLY A 75 -13.72 2.45 -19.93
CA GLY A 75 -13.47 3.75 -20.56
C GLY A 75 -12.28 4.52 -19.99
N ALA A 76 -11.40 3.87 -19.22
CA ALA A 76 -10.08 4.43 -18.97
C ALA A 76 -9.29 4.50 -20.28
N THR A 77 -8.58 5.60 -20.49
CA THR A 77 -7.66 5.78 -21.62
C THR A 77 -6.40 4.95 -21.45
N ASN A 78 -5.87 4.86 -20.22
CA ASN A 78 -4.76 3.96 -19.88
C ASN A 78 -4.73 3.69 -18.37
N ALA A 79 -4.06 2.61 -17.98
CA ALA A 79 -3.85 2.24 -16.57
C ALA A 79 -2.41 1.76 -16.33
N TRP A 80 -1.79 2.21 -15.24
CA TRP A 80 -0.43 1.85 -14.83
C TRP A 80 -0.40 1.16 -13.47
N ILE A 81 0.51 0.20 -13.35
CA ILE A 81 0.77 -0.54 -12.11
C ILE A 81 2.03 -0.01 -11.41
N PRO A 82 2.23 -0.31 -10.11
CA PRO A 82 3.44 0.06 -9.40
C PRO A 82 4.67 -0.51 -10.14
N GLY A 83 5.73 0.29 -10.22
CA GLY A 83 6.96 -0.07 -10.94
C GLY A 83 7.01 0.34 -12.41
N THR A 84 5.95 0.96 -12.97
CA THR A 84 6.03 1.55 -14.32
C THR A 84 7.06 2.70 -14.34
N PRO A 85 8.04 2.71 -15.27
CA PRO A 85 9.00 3.80 -15.38
C PRO A 85 8.34 5.16 -15.67
N THR A 86 8.73 6.19 -14.92
CA THR A 86 8.16 7.54 -15.03
C THR A 86 8.35 8.12 -16.44
N GLU A 87 9.46 7.82 -17.10
CA GLU A 87 9.76 8.32 -18.45
C GLU A 87 8.73 7.82 -19.48
N GLN A 88 8.27 6.56 -19.34
CA GLN A 88 7.24 6.00 -20.21
C GLN A 88 5.90 6.69 -19.99
N ILE A 89 5.55 6.97 -18.73
CA ILE A 89 4.33 7.70 -18.37
C ILE A 89 4.37 9.11 -18.97
N VAL A 90 5.47 9.83 -18.78
CA VAL A 90 5.67 11.18 -19.30
C VAL A 90 5.57 11.20 -20.82
N ALA A 91 6.22 10.26 -21.51
CA ALA A 91 6.15 10.15 -22.97
C ALA A 91 4.71 9.88 -23.46
N TYR A 92 3.96 9.04 -22.75
CA TYR A 92 2.56 8.74 -23.07
C TYR A 92 1.68 9.98 -22.92
N VAL A 93 1.77 10.67 -21.77
CA VAL A 93 0.99 11.88 -21.49
C VAL A 93 1.30 12.97 -22.52
N HIS A 94 2.57 13.18 -22.86
CA HIS A 94 2.95 14.16 -23.88
C HIS A 94 2.33 13.86 -25.25
N LYS A 95 2.28 12.59 -25.67
CA LYS A 95 1.64 12.19 -26.93
C LYS A 95 0.11 12.36 -26.88
N LEU A 96 -0.49 11.97 -25.76
CA LEU A 96 -1.93 12.07 -25.53
C LEU A 96 -2.41 13.53 -25.63
N VAL A 97 -1.74 14.45 -24.95
CA VAL A 97 -2.07 15.90 -25.01
C VAL A 97 -1.81 16.48 -26.41
N ARG A 98 -0.91 15.90 -27.20
CA ARG A 98 -0.59 16.34 -28.58
C ARG A 98 -1.47 15.70 -29.66
N GLY A 99 -2.36 14.77 -29.31
CA GLY A 99 -3.22 14.05 -30.26
C GLY A 99 -2.48 13.02 -31.12
N GLU A 100 -1.31 12.55 -30.70
CA GLU A 100 -0.53 11.52 -31.40
C GLU A 100 -0.91 10.12 -30.88
N GLU A 101 -0.91 9.09 -31.75
CA GLU A 101 -1.11 7.70 -31.30
C GLU A 101 -0.01 7.33 -30.29
N ALA A 102 -0.43 7.07 -29.06
CA ALA A 102 0.45 6.70 -27.96
C ALA A 102 0.68 5.18 -27.98
N PRO A 103 1.90 4.70 -28.25
CA PRO A 103 2.15 3.27 -28.35
C PRO A 103 1.99 2.59 -26.99
N PHE A 104 1.37 1.42 -27.01
CA PHE A 104 1.34 0.50 -25.86
C PHE A 104 2.75 -0.02 -25.53
N ARG A 105 2.96 -0.33 -24.25
CA ARG A 105 4.21 -0.78 -23.61
C ARG A 105 5.10 -1.63 -24.53
N LYS A 106 6.33 -1.15 -24.79
CA LYS A 106 7.46 -2.03 -25.13
C LYS A 106 8.22 -2.33 -23.85
N GLY A 107 8.37 -3.63 -23.52
CA GLY A 107 9.21 -4.06 -22.40
C GLY A 107 10.68 -3.68 -22.62
N THR A 108 11.38 -3.50 -21.49
CA THR A 108 12.85 -3.34 -21.31
C THR A 108 13.61 -2.72 -22.48
N GLU A 109 14.20 -1.53 -22.27
CA GLU A 109 15.06 -0.89 -23.25
C GLU A 109 16.32 -1.74 -23.52
N GLU A 110 16.49 -2.10 -24.79
CA GLU A 110 17.70 -2.74 -25.29
C GLU A 110 18.82 -1.69 -25.38
N VAL A 111 19.91 -1.87 -24.63
CA VAL A 111 21.05 -0.96 -24.62
C VAL A 111 22.28 -1.68 -25.17
N ARG A 112 23.11 -0.97 -25.93
CA ARG A 112 24.42 -1.48 -26.36
C ARG A 112 25.49 -1.04 -25.38
N ILE A 113 26.17 -1.99 -24.76
CA ILE A 113 27.38 -1.74 -23.94
C ILE A 113 28.56 -2.37 -24.69
N GLY A 114 29.38 -1.54 -25.32
CA GLY A 114 30.45 -2.03 -26.21
C GLY A 114 29.90 -2.70 -27.48
N GLN A 115 30.33 -3.93 -27.77
CA GLN A 115 29.83 -4.74 -28.91
C GLN A 115 28.65 -5.66 -28.56
N GLU A 116 28.31 -5.79 -27.27
CA GLU A 116 27.27 -6.70 -26.80
C GLU A 116 25.94 -6.00 -26.53
N LYS A 117 24.85 -6.74 -26.79
CA LYS A 117 23.50 -6.34 -26.42
C LYS A 117 23.28 -6.65 -24.94
N ALA A 118 22.93 -5.64 -24.15
CA ALA A 118 22.59 -5.78 -22.75
C ALA A 118 21.19 -5.21 -22.48
N TRP A 119 20.47 -5.85 -21.58
CA TRP A 119 19.21 -5.30 -21.04
C TRP A 119 19.55 -4.57 -19.75
N LEU A 120 18.89 -3.45 -19.44
CA LEU A 120 19.06 -2.82 -18.13
C LEU A 120 17.86 -3.14 -17.25
N ALA A 121 18.12 -3.52 -15.99
CA ALA A 121 17.07 -3.57 -14.98
C ALA A 121 16.42 -2.18 -14.85
N GLU A 122 15.09 -2.09 -14.91
CA GLU A 122 14.38 -0.81 -14.97
C GLU A 122 14.62 0.05 -13.71
N ASP A 123 14.75 -0.59 -12.55
CA ASP A 123 14.87 0.02 -11.22
C ASP A 123 16.31 0.41 -10.85
N THR A 124 17.26 -0.50 -11.05
CA THR A 124 18.66 -0.37 -10.58
C THR A 124 19.63 0.01 -11.69
N LYS A 125 19.20 -0.07 -12.94
CA LYS A 125 20.04 0.12 -14.15
C LYS A 125 21.23 -0.84 -14.22
N ILE A 126 21.19 -1.94 -13.48
CA ILE A 126 22.19 -3.00 -13.56
C ILE A 126 22.10 -3.68 -14.94
N PRO A 127 23.22 -3.86 -15.66
CA PRO A 127 23.24 -4.64 -16.89
C PRO A 127 22.88 -6.10 -16.65
N LEU A 128 21.91 -6.59 -17.42
CA LEU A 128 21.41 -7.94 -17.40
C LEU A 128 21.85 -8.68 -18.66
N LYS A 129 22.43 -9.87 -18.47
CA LYS A 129 22.73 -10.81 -19.54
C LYS A 129 21.45 -11.55 -19.95
N THR A 130 21.43 -12.08 -21.16
CA THR A 130 20.28 -12.87 -21.65
C THR A 130 20.08 -14.15 -20.84
N TYR A 131 21.18 -14.75 -20.38
CA TYR A 131 21.21 -15.86 -19.44
C TYR A 131 22.50 -15.78 -18.62
N TYR A 132 22.50 -16.44 -17.46
CA TYR A 132 23.64 -16.56 -16.57
C TYR A 132 24.08 -18.02 -16.50
N THR A 133 25.38 -18.23 -16.36
CA THR A 133 26.07 -19.52 -16.33
C THR A 133 26.92 -19.61 -15.05
N ALA A 134 27.55 -20.77 -14.83
CA ALA A 134 28.47 -20.93 -13.71
C ALA A 134 29.68 -19.97 -13.77
N GLU A 135 30.07 -19.51 -14.96
CA GLU A 135 31.17 -18.55 -15.14
C GLU A 135 30.81 -17.17 -14.55
N ASP A 136 29.54 -16.80 -14.56
CA ASP A 136 29.08 -15.49 -14.06
C ASP A 136 29.16 -15.36 -12.53
N VAL A 137 29.40 -16.47 -11.83
CA VAL A 137 29.57 -16.54 -10.38
C VAL A 137 30.90 -17.19 -9.99
N SER A 138 31.88 -17.22 -10.90
CA SER A 138 33.19 -17.86 -10.65
C SER A 138 33.93 -17.26 -9.47
N ASP A 139 33.73 -15.95 -9.24
CA ASP A 139 34.42 -15.18 -8.20
C ASP A 139 33.64 -15.19 -6.87
N LEU A 140 32.50 -15.88 -6.81
CA LEU A 140 31.67 -15.95 -5.62
C LEU A 140 32.27 -16.93 -4.60
N ASN A 141 32.75 -16.42 -3.47
CA ASN A 141 33.13 -17.26 -2.33
C ASN A 141 31.87 -17.66 -1.55
N ILE A 142 31.45 -18.92 -1.71
CA ILE A 142 30.22 -19.43 -1.07
C ILE A 142 30.28 -19.27 0.46
N LEU A 143 31.42 -19.54 1.10
CA LEU A 143 31.51 -19.50 2.56
C LEU A 143 31.46 -18.08 3.11
N GLU A 144 32.07 -17.13 2.41
CA GLU A 144 32.14 -15.73 2.85
C GLU A 144 30.93 -14.91 2.42
N ASN A 145 30.44 -15.08 1.19
CA ASN A 145 29.38 -14.24 0.62
C ASN A 145 27.97 -14.79 0.87
N LEU A 146 27.80 -16.12 0.90
CA LEU A 146 26.50 -16.75 1.08
C LEU A 146 26.34 -17.32 2.50
N SER A 147 27.36 -18.06 2.96
CA SER A 147 27.37 -18.82 4.21
C SER A 147 26.19 -19.79 4.34
N ASN A 148 26.04 -20.42 5.51
CA ASN A 148 24.85 -21.21 5.86
C ASN A 148 23.72 -20.30 6.38
N PRO A 149 22.43 -20.67 6.22
CA PRO A 149 21.34 -19.97 6.89
C PRO A 149 21.58 -19.89 8.41
N GLY A 150 21.29 -18.75 9.03
CA GLY A 150 21.57 -18.52 10.45
C GLY A 150 23.02 -18.19 10.79
N ALA A 151 23.91 -18.08 9.79
CA ALA A 151 25.29 -17.64 9.97
C ALA A 151 25.56 -16.36 9.17
N TYR A 152 26.45 -15.50 9.69
CA TYR A 152 26.92 -14.30 8.97
C TYR A 152 27.47 -14.69 7.58
N PRO A 153 27.18 -13.92 6.51
CA PRO A 153 26.50 -12.62 6.46
C PRO A 153 24.95 -12.68 6.39
N TYR A 154 24.36 -13.84 6.68
CA TYR A 154 22.91 -14.08 6.66
C TYR A 154 22.26 -13.91 5.28
N THR A 155 23.03 -13.95 4.20
CA THR A 155 22.52 -13.85 2.82
C THR A 155 21.47 -14.92 2.52
N ARG A 156 21.63 -16.12 3.10
CA ARG A 156 20.66 -17.23 3.00
C ARG A 156 19.57 -17.21 4.07
N GLY A 157 19.52 -16.17 4.89
CA GLY A 157 18.51 -15.92 5.92
C GLY A 157 19.04 -15.94 7.35
N ILE A 158 18.32 -15.24 8.25
CA ILE A 158 18.73 -14.99 9.64
C ILE A 158 18.52 -16.18 10.59
N TYR A 159 17.76 -17.18 10.19
CA TYR A 159 17.50 -18.40 10.97
C TYR A 159 17.99 -19.62 10.20
N GLU A 160 18.51 -20.63 10.90
CA GLU A 160 19.01 -21.87 10.30
C GLU A 160 17.89 -22.69 9.61
N SER A 161 16.76 -22.80 10.29
CA SER A 161 15.61 -23.59 9.85
C SER A 161 14.65 -22.82 8.94
N LEU A 162 14.66 -21.47 9.00
CA LEU A 162 13.76 -20.57 8.26
C LEU A 162 12.29 -21.04 8.38
N TYR A 163 11.63 -21.19 7.23
CA TYR A 163 10.22 -21.55 7.12
C TYR A 163 9.91 -23.01 7.46
N ARG A 164 10.94 -23.84 7.72
CA ARG A 164 10.74 -25.23 8.19
C ARG A 164 10.24 -25.26 9.63
N ASP A 165 10.66 -24.30 10.47
CA ASP A 165 10.17 -24.18 11.84
C ASP A 165 8.98 -23.22 11.94
N TYR A 166 9.07 -22.07 11.26
CA TYR A 166 8.04 -21.03 11.34
C TYR A 166 7.85 -20.33 10.01
N MET A 167 6.62 -20.37 9.50
CA MET A 167 6.23 -19.54 8.36
C MET A 167 6.37 -18.06 8.68
N TRP A 168 6.52 -17.24 7.63
CA TRP A 168 6.45 -15.79 7.78
C TRP A 168 5.10 -15.40 8.38
N GLN A 169 5.09 -14.30 9.13
CA GLN A 169 3.89 -13.85 9.82
C GLN A 169 2.96 -13.16 8.80
N VAL A 170 1.70 -13.60 8.71
CA VAL A 170 0.69 -12.93 7.91
C VAL A 170 0.11 -11.79 8.74
N ARG A 171 0.61 -10.58 8.49
CA ARG A 171 0.25 -9.38 9.26
C ARG A 171 -0.57 -8.42 8.42
N GLN A 172 -1.89 -8.46 8.60
CA GLN A 172 -2.77 -7.53 7.90
C GLN A 172 -2.73 -6.14 8.57
N TYR A 173 -2.61 -5.11 7.75
CA TYR A 173 -2.81 -3.72 8.15
C TYR A 173 -4.31 -3.52 8.40
N THR A 174 -4.71 -3.19 9.62
CA THR A 174 -6.12 -3.09 10.04
C THR A 174 -6.33 -1.89 10.96
N GLY A 175 -7.56 -1.41 11.08
CA GLY A 175 -7.89 -0.20 11.83
C GLY A 175 -8.62 0.77 10.92
N LEU A 176 -9.93 0.88 11.09
CA LEU A 176 -10.78 1.80 10.34
C LEU A 176 -12.07 2.00 11.13
N GLY A 177 -12.49 3.26 11.25
CA GLY A 177 -13.73 3.56 11.94
C GLY A 177 -13.54 3.66 13.45
N LEU A 178 -14.58 3.31 14.19
CA LEU A 178 -14.58 3.37 15.64
C LEU A 178 -13.86 2.14 16.25
N PRO A 179 -13.39 2.25 17.52
CA PRO A 179 -12.79 1.13 18.26
C PRO A 179 -13.52 -0.21 18.13
N GLU A 180 -14.85 -0.22 18.15
CA GLU A 180 -15.69 -1.42 18.05
C GLU A 180 -15.57 -2.10 16.68
N GLN A 181 -15.54 -1.31 15.61
CA GLN A 181 -15.41 -1.79 14.23
C GLN A 181 -14.01 -2.38 14.01
N THR A 182 -13.00 -1.72 14.58
CA THR A 182 -11.63 -2.23 14.60
C THR A 182 -11.52 -3.53 15.40
N ASN A 183 -12.21 -3.65 16.55
CA ASN A 183 -12.25 -4.89 17.33
C ASN A 183 -12.89 -6.06 16.55
N GLU A 184 -14.04 -5.82 15.92
CA GLU A 184 -14.71 -6.82 15.08
C GLU A 184 -13.75 -7.33 14.00
N ARG A 185 -13.06 -6.41 13.31
CA ARG A 185 -12.08 -6.76 12.29
C ARG A 185 -10.86 -7.50 12.86
N ALA A 186 -10.37 -7.08 14.03
CA ALA A 186 -9.26 -7.72 14.71
C ALA A 186 -9.58 -9.17 15.07
N ARG A 187 -10.77 -9.43 15.64
CA ARG A 187 -11.23 -10.79 15.93
C ARG A 187 -11.35 -11.64 14.67
N TYR A 188 -11.95 -11.10 13.62
CA TYR A 188 -12.03 -11.77 12.33
C TYR A 188 -10.64 -12.18 11.80
N ILE A 189 -9.64 -11.28 11.84
CA ILE A 189 -8.28 -11.58 11.37
C ILE A 189 -7.66 -12.73 12.20
N VAL A 190 -7.82 -12.71 13.51
CA VAL A 190 -7.29 -13.76 14.39
C VAL A 190 -7.97 -15.11 14.11
N GLU A 191 -9.28 -15.11 13.91
CA GLU A 191 -10.07 -16.32 13.56
C GLU A 191 -9.67 -16.90 12.19
N GLN A 192 -9.40 -16.05 11.19
CA GLN A 192 -8.96 -16.47 9.85
C GLN A 192 -7.49 -16.90 9.80
N GLY A 193 -6.79 -16.99 10.93
CA GLY A 193 -5.41 -17.47 10.99
C GLY A 193 -4.34 -16.40 10.87
N GLY A 194 -4.66 -15.14 11.21
CA GLY A 194 -3.71 -14.05 11.43
C GLY A 194 -2.78 -14.32 12.60
N LYS A 195 -1.89 -15.30 12.43
CA LYS A 195 -1.00 -15.83 13.45
C LYS A 195 0.44 -15.81 12.98
N GLY A 196 1.33 -15.66 13.94
CA GLY A 196 2.77 -15.71 13.73
C GLY A 196 3.40 -16.91 14.41
N ARG A 197 4.74 -16.84 14.53
CA ARG A 197 5.55 -17.79 15.29
C ARG A 197 4.91 -18.15 16.63
N GLY A 198 4.80 -19.45 16.90
CA GLY A 198 4.23 -19.97 18.15
C GLY A 198 2.71 -19.85 18.28
N ASN A 199 1.98 -19.72 17.17
CA ASN A 199 0.50 -19.61 17.16
C ASN A 199 -0.01 -18.35 17.89
N VAL A 200 0.84 -17.33 18.02
CA VAL A 200 0.54 -16.03 18.62
C VAL A 200 -0.24 -15.21 17.60
N ALA A 201 -1.36 -14.60 17.99
CA ALA A 201 -2.13 -13.71 17.15
C ALA A 201 -1.28 -12.49 16.76
N VAL A 202 -1.39 -12.00 15.53
CA VAL A 202 -0.61 -10.83 15.09
C VAL A 202 -1.53 -9.78 14.50
N LEU A 203 -1.49 -8.58 15.07
CA LEU A 203 -2.30 -7.44 14.64
C LEU A 203 -1.43 -6.22 14.39
N ASN A 204 -1.61 -5.60 13.24
CA ASN A 204 -1.11 -4.25 12.97
C ASN A 204 -2.32 -3.31 13.02
N ILE A 205 -2.50 -2.55 14.10
CA ILE A 205 -3.64 -1.64 14.24
C ILE A 205 -3.20 -0.22 13.94
N VAL A 206 -3.92 0.45 13.05
CA VAL A 206 -3.60 1.79 12.56
C VAL A 206 -4.61 2.79 13.05
N HIS A 207 -4.10 3.92 13.51
CA HIS A 207 -4.91 4.99 14.11
C HIS A 207 -5.19 6.07 13.08
N ASP A 208 -6.26 6.81 13.29
CA ASP A 208 -6.59 7.93 12.42
C ASP A 208 -5.54 9.07 12.52
N GLN A 209 -5.71 10.08 11.68
CA GLN A 209 -4.76 11.19 11.64
C GLN A 209 -4.79 12.06 12.92
N PRO A 210 -5.96 12.45 13.47
CA PRO A 210 -6.03 13.18 14.73
C PRO A 210 -5.29 12.49 15.87
N THR A 211 -5.58 11.21 16.11
CA THR A 211 -4.93 10.42 17.14
C THR A 211 -3.42 10.35 16.91
N GLN A 212 -2.96 10.17 15.66
CA GLN A 212 -1.52 10.16 15.36
C GLN A 212 -0.82 11.50 15.61
N LEU A 213 -1.55 12.61 15.49
CA LEU A 213 -1.06 13.96 15.76
C LEU A 213 -1.22 14.38 17.24
N GLY A 214 -1.87 13.55 18.05
CA GLY A 214 -2.10 13.82 19.48
C GLY A 214 -3.28 14.75 19.74
N PHE A 215 -4.24 14.84 18.82
CA PHE A 215 -5.51 15.50 19.04
C PHE A 215 -6.56 14.49 19.47
N ASP A 216 -7.35 14.87 20.47
CA ASP A 216 -8.59 14.17 20.80
C ASP A 216 -9.63 14.40 19.70
N SER A 217 -10.58 13.47 19.56
CA SER A 217 -11.58 13.49 18.49
C SER A 217 -12.51 14.71 18.50
N ASP A 218 -12.63 15.43 19.62
CA ASP A 218 -13.43 16.66 19.75
C ASP A 218 -12.64 17.95 19.45
N ALA A 219 -11.34 17.84 19.19
CA ALA A 219 -10.51 18.98 18.82
C ALA A 219 -11.04 19.62 17.51
N PRO A 220 -11.11 20.97 17.42
CA PRO A 220 -11.52 21.65 16.19
C PRO A 220 -10.73 21.20 14.95
N GLU A 221 -9.45 20.89 15.12
CA GLU A 221 -8.52 20.38 14.12
C GLU A 221 -8.86 18.95 13.66
N ALA A 222 -9.49 18.14 14.51
CA ALA A 222 -9.82 16.74 14.24
C ALA A 222 -11.12 16.56 13.45
N ARG A 223 -12.01 17.57 13.45
CA ARG A 223 -13.41 17.52 13.00
C ARG A 223 -13.70 16.72 11.72
N TYR A 224 -12.79 16.74 10.74
CA TYR A 224 -13.01 16.12 9.44
C TYR A 224 -12.26 14.81 9.20
N ASP A 225 -11.42 14.39 10.14
CA ASP A 225 -10.48 13.28 9.95
C ASP A 225 -10.64 12.15 10.96
N VAL A 226 -11.46 12.33 12.01
CA VAL A 226 -11.78 11.29 13.01
C VAL A 226 -12.25 10.02 12.31
N ALA A 227 -11.59 8.91 12.64
CA ALA A 227 -11.92 7.55 12.21
C ALA A 227 -11.91 7.30 10.67
N ARG A 228 -11.35 8.21 9.86
CA ARG A 228 -11.46 8.12 8.38
C ARG A 228 -10.39 7.28 7.70
N VAL A 229 -9.19 7.24 8.26
CA VAL A 229 -8.01 6.56 7.69
C VAL A 229 -7.37 5.57 8.66
N GLY A 230 -7.96 5.44 9.84
CA GLY A 230 -7.56 4.56 10.91
C GLY A 230 -8.64 4.51 11.98
N THR A 231 -8.35 3.84 13.09
CA THR A 231 -9.23 3.84 14.26
C THR A 231 -8.99 5.08 15.12
N ALA A 232 -10.06 5.73 15.58
CA ALA A 232 -9.94 6.82 16.57
C ALA A 232 -9.61 6.22 17.95
N VAL A 233 -8.65 6.82 18.66
CA VAL A 233 -8.30 6.47 20.05
C VAL A 233 -7.95 7.75 20.80
N ASP A 234 -8.79 8.13 21.75
CA ASP A 234 -8.54 9.32 22.59
C ASP A 234 -8.06 8.88 23.98
N CYS A 235 -8.56 7.73 24.45
CA CYS A 235 -8.35 7.25 25.81
C CYS A 235 -8.01 5.76 25.91
N ILE A 236 -7.69 5.32 27.13
CA ILE A 236 -7.37 3.92 27.41
C ILE A 236 -8.61 3.03 27.26
N GLU A 237 -9.82 3.57 27.45
CA GLU A 237 -11.08 2.86 27.26
C GLU A 237 -11.29 2.45 25.79
N ASP A 238 -10.93 3.31 24.82
CA ASP A 238 -10.96 2.97 23.39
C ASP A 238 -10.02 1.82 23.06
N MET A 239 -8.82 1.86 23.64
CA MET A 239 -7.84 0.79 23.53
C MET A 239 -8.37 -0.52 24.14
N GLU A 240 -9.11 -0.43 25.24
CA GLU A 240 -9.74 -1.59 25.88
C GLU A 240 -10.81 -2.23 25.00
N VAL A 241 -11.62 -1.42 24.30
CA VAL A 241 -12.60 -1.86 23.30
C VAL A 241 -11.90 -2.57 22.14
N ILE A 242 -10.85 -1.96 21.56
CA ILE A 242 -10.10 -2.54 20.44
C ILE A 242 -9.63 -3.97 20.77
N PHE A 243 -9.14 -4.22 21.99
CA PHE A 243 -8.63 -5.53 22.41
C PHE A 243 -9.66 -6.38 23.16
N GLN A 244 -10.93 -6.00 23.21
CA GLN A 244 -11.96 -6.76 23.92
C GLN A 244 -12.10 -8.18 23.33
N GLY A 245 -12.08 -9.19 24.19
CA GLY A 245 -12.16 -10.60 23.78
C GLY A 245 -10.88 -11.19 23.17
N LEU A 246 -9.78 -10.43 23.09
CA LEU A 246 -8.48 -10.92 22.64
C LEU A 246 -7.55 -11.21 23.82
N ASP A 247 -6.81 -12.31 23.73
CA ASP A 247 -5.79 -12.71 24.71
C ASP A 247 -4.51 -11.88 24.53
N LEU A 248 -4.33 -10.88 25.41
CA LEU A 248 -3.17 -9.99 25.38
C LEU A 248 -1.84 -10.69 25.70
N GLU A 249 -1.85 -11.86 26.35
CA GLU A 249 -0.62 -12.62 26.59
C GLU A 249 -0.16 -13.38 25.34
N ARG A 250 -1.09 -13.62 24.40
CA ARG A 250 -0.87 -14.34 23.15
C ARG A 250 -1.14 -13.50 21.90
N ILE A 251 -0.81 -12.21 21.98
CA ILE A 251 -0.88 -11.30 20.85
C ILE A 251 0.43 -10.55 20.64
N PHE A 252 0.82 -10.40 19.38
CA PHE A 252 1.82 -9.44 18.94
C PHE A 252 1.06 -8.26 18.35
N TYR A 253 1.00 -7.17 19.11
CA TYR A 253 0.46 -5.91 18.66
C TYR A 253 1.57 -5.03 18.08
N ASN A 254 1.38 -4.55 16.86
CA ASN A 254 2.19 -3.51 16.25
C ASN A 254 1.33 -2.27 16.00
N CYS A 255 1.87 -1.12 16.39
CA CYS A 255 1.26 0.18 16.18
C CYS A 255 2.15 0.97 15.19
N PRO A 256 1.76 1.12 13.92
CA PRO A 256 2.47 1.97 12.96
C PRO A 256 2.21 3.44 13.30
N SER A 257 2.92 3.95 14.30
CA SER A 257 2.83 5.32 14.78
C SER A 257 4.23 5.90 14.94
N TYR A 258 4.33 7.21 14.74
CA TYR A 258 5.57 7.97 14.95
C TYR A 258 5.46 8.84 16.22
N SER A 259 4.49 9.74 16.28
CA SER A 259 4.46 10.82 17.29
C SER A 259 3.86 10.41 18.64
N MET A 260 2.91 9.45 18.65
CA MET A 260 2.13 9.08 19.85
C MET A 260 2.47 7.68 20.38
N SER A 261 3.59 7.10 19.94
CA SER A 261 3.97 5.71 20.21
C SER A 261 4.13 5.39 21.70
N ASN A 262 4.59 6.37 22.48
CA ASN A 262 4.66 6.33 23.94
C ASN A 262 3.27 6.27 24.59
N ALA A 263 2.30 7.06 24.11
CA ALA A 263 0.93 7.04 24.62
C ALA A 263 0.25 5.69 24.34
N PHE A 264 0.34 5.20 23.11
CA PHE A 264 -0.22 3.89 22.74
C PHE A 264 0.41 2.74 23.53
N TRP A 265 1.74 2.78 23.74
CA TRP A 265 2.41 1.79 24.57
C TRP A 265 1.93 1.85 26.01
N ALA A 266 1.79 3.06 26.58
CA ALA A 266 1.26 3.24 27.93
C ALA A 266 -0.18 2.72 28.07
N MET A 267 -1.05 3.00 27.09
CA MET A 267 -2.42 2.48 27.05
C MET A 267 -2.42 0.94 26.94
N TYR A 268 -1.60 0.35 26.06
CA TYR A 268 -1.50 -1.09 25.89
C TYR A 268 -1.02 -1.79 27.18
N VAL A 269 0.00 -1.27 27.84
CA VAL A 269 0.46 -1.76 29.14
C VAL A 269 -0.62 -1.55 30.21
N GLY A 270 -1.32 -0.42 30.16
CA GLY A 270 -2.43 -0.10 31.06
C GLY A 270 -3.54 -1.13 30.99
N ILE A 271 -4.03 -1.48 29.79
CA ILE A 271 -5.07 -2.50 29.62
C ILE A 271 -4.59 -3.90 30.03
N ALA A 272 -3.31 -4.23 29.77
CA ALA A 272 -2.74 -5.50 30.21
C ALA A 272 -2.70 -5.60 31.74
N ARG A 273 -2.34 -4.51 32.43
CA ARG A 273 -2.37 -4.44 33.90
C ARG A 273 -3.80 -4.51 34.45
N ARG A 274 -4.76 -3.80 33.85
CA ARG A 274 -6.19 -3.87 34.23
C ARG A 274 -6.72 -5.31 34.12
N ARG A 275 -6.26 -6.08 33.13
CA ARG A 275 -6.61 -7.51 32.93
C ARG A 275 -5.79 -8.49 33.77
N GLY A 276 -4.92 -8.01 34.65
CA GLY A 276 -4.13 -8.84 35.56
C GLY A 276 -2.99 -9.63 34.90
N SER A 277 -2.59 -9.28 33.67
CA SER A 277 -1.48 -9.94 32.97
C SER A 277 -0.18 -9.78 33.75
N ARG A 278 0.53 -10.90 33.95
CA ARG A 278 1.73 -10.98 34.81
C ARG A 278 3.06 -10.90 34.05
N ARG A 279 3.00 -10.75 32.73
CA ARG A 279 4.20 -10.72 31.89
C ARG A 279 5.03 -9.49 32.27
N LYS A 280 6.24 -9.72 32.80
CA LYS A 280 7.21 -8.65 33.03
C LYS A 280 7.54 -7.99 31.69
N SER A 281 7.41 -6.67 31.67
CA SER A 281 7.82 -5.77 30.59
C SER A 281 9.19 -6.14 30.02
#